data_AF-A0A9Q1I9L9-F1
#
_entry.id   AF-A0A9Q1I9L9-F1
#
_cell.length_a   1.000
_cell.length_b   1.000
_cell.length_c   1.000
_cell.angle_alpha   90.00
_cell.angle_beta   90.00
_cell.angle_gamma   90.00
#
_symmetry.space_group_name_H-M   'P 1'
#
loop_
_entity.id
_entity.type
_entity.pdbx_description
1 polymer ?
#
loop_
_entity_poly.entity_id
_entity_poly.type
_entity_poly.pdbx_seq_one_letter_code
_entity_poly.pdbx_strand_id
1 'polypeptide(L)'
;MTTPPIAGACMTSAAFPGQPSQAAREVNTASLCRIGQETVQDIVFRTMEIFQLLRNMQLPNGVTYHPNTHQDRLGKLQEHLRQLSVLFRKLRLVYDKCNENCSGLDPVPTEQLIPYIEEDSSKHDERLANQIRYATEERREVLEVNKKLKQKNQQLKQIMDQLRNLIWEINSMLAVRN
;
A
#
# COMPACT_ATOMS: atom_id res chain seq x y z
N MET A 1 15.33 -18.76 -72.12
CA MET A 1 13.93 -18.32 -72.32
C MET A 1 13.41 -17.95 -70.94
N THR A 2 13.43 -16.64 -70.64
CA THR A 2 12.29 -15.71 -70.63
C THR A 2 11.66 -15.57 -69.24
N THR A 3 12.17 -14.57 -68.51
CA THR A 3 11.41 -13.64 -67.64
C THR A 3 10.34 -12.90 -68.50
N PRO A 4 9.41 -12.02 -68.00
CA PRO A 4 9.43 -11.22 -66.75
C PRO A 4 7.98 -10.97 -66.15
N PRO A 5 7.54 -9.81 -65.59
CA PRO A 5 7.78 -9.31 -64.20
C PRO A 5 6.60 -8.50 -63.54
N ILE A 6 6.93 -7.78 -62.44
CA ILE A 6 6.48 -6.41 -62.00
C ILE A 6 5.32 -6.22 -60.98
N ALA A 7 5.72 -5.52 -59.89
CA ALA A 7 5.08 -4.46 -59.07
C ALA A 7 3.64 -4.61 -58.55
N GLY A 8 3.21 -4.01 -57.43
CA GLY A 8 3.75 -3.09 -56.43
C GLY A 8 2.82 -3.24 -55.20
N ALA A 9 2.83 -2.48 -54.10
CA ALA A 9 3.34 -1.16 -53.82
C ALA A 9 3.44 -1.01 -52.29
N CYS A 10 4.18 0.02 -51.87
CA CYS A 10 4.17 0.69 -50.57
C CYS A 10 2.94 0.46 -49.69
N MET A 11 3.14 0.25 -48.38
CA MET A 11 2.58 1.11 -47.33
C MET A 11 3.51 1.08 -46.11
N THR A 12 4.16 2.22 -45.89
CA THR A 12 4.78 2.64 -44.64
C THR A 12 3.72 2.92 -43.58
N SER A 13 3.87 2.41 -42.37
CA SER A 13 3.35 2.98 -41.10
C SER A 13 3.46 1.91 -40.00
N ALA A 14 3.82 2.18 -38.76
CA ALA A 14 4.40 3.33 -38.11
C ALA A 14 5.13 2.74 -36.90
N ALA A 15 6.32 3.27 -36.60
CA ALA A 15 6.96 3.05 -35.32
C ALA A 15 5.99 3.49 -34.22
N PHE A 16 5.62 2.58 -33.31
CA PHE A 16 5.00 2.94 -32.04
C PHE A 16 6.09 3.54 -31.15
N PRO A 17 6.06 4.84 -30.80
CA PRO A 17 6.92 5.37 -29.77
C PRO A 17 6.24 5.20 -28.41
N GLY A 18 6.98 4.71 -27.43
CA GLY A 18 6.67 4.88 -26.02
C GLY A 18 5.69 3.87 -25.43
N GLN A 19 6.21 2.72 -25.01
CA GLN A 19 5.82 2.24 -23.69
C GLN A 19 6.53 3.12 -22.67
N PRO A 20 5.85 3.95 -21.87
CA PRO A 20 6.42 4.34 -20.60
C PRO A 20 6.61 3.03 -19.82
N SER A 21 7.87 2.82 -19.44
CA SER A 21 8.32 1.82 -18.50
C SER A 21 7.26 1.61 -17.42
N GLN A 22 6.96 0.33 -17.13
CA GLN A 22 6.15 -0.04 -15.98
C GLN A 22 6.71 0.71 -14.75
N ALA A 23 6.01 1.76 -14.33
CA ALA A 23 6.19 2.32 -13.01
C ALA A 23 5.79 1.19 -12.05
N ALA A 24 6.78 0.40 -11.64
CA ALA A 24 6.73 -0.36 -10.40
C ALA A 24 6.18 0.62 -9.39
N ARG A 25 4.94 0.40 -8.92
CA ARG A 25 4.19 1.32 -8.06
C ARG A 25 5.15 1.88 -7.02
N GLU A 26 5.65 3.10 -7.25
CA GLU A 26 6.62 3.71 -6.35
C GLU A 26 5.89 3.83 -5.02
N VAL A 27 6.39 3.11 -4.03
CA VAL A 27 5.72 3.01 -2.75
C VAL A 27 5.74 4.41 -2.14
N ASN A 28 4.58 5.05 -2.11
CA ASN A 28 4.42 6.43 -1.66
C ASN A 28 5.01 6.59 -0.25
N THR A 29 5.96 7.50 -0.08
CA THR A 29 6.64 7.77 1.20
C THR A 29 5.65 8.09 2.32
N ALA A 30 4.55 8.80 2.04
CA ALA A 30 3.51 9.08 3.02
C ALA A 30 2.80 7.80 3.50
N SER A 31 2.62 6.81 2.60
CA SER A 31 2.07 5.51 2.95
C SER A 31 3.03 4.73 3.85
N LEU A 32 4.34 4.74 3.56
CA LEU A 32 5.34 4.13 4.43
C LEU A 32 5.37 4.78 5.81
N CYS A 33 5.30 6.11 5.90
CA CYS A 33 5.23 6.82 7.18
C CYS A 33 3.98 6.45 7.98
N ARG A 34 2.81 6.30 7.33
CA ARG A 34 1.57 5.85 7.99
C ARG A 34 1.72 4.42 8.55
N ILE A 35 2.31 3.51 7.76
CA ILE A 35 2.61 2.13 8.20
C ILE A 35 3.61 2.13 9.35
N GLY A 36 4.61 3.01 9.31
CA GLY A 36 5.60 3.18 10.37
C GLY A 36 4.96 3.62 11.68
N GLN A 37 4.09 4.64 11.62
CA GLN A 37 3.32 5.12 12.78
C GLN A 37 2.46 4.01 13.39
N GLU A 38 1.69 3.29 12.58
CA GLU A 38 0.86 2.17 13.04
C GLU A 38 1.72 1.08 13.70
N THR A 39 2.87 0.76 13.11
CA THR A 39 3.78 -0.25 13.66
C THR A 39 4.36 0.19 15.02
N VAL A 40 4.67 1.48 15.20
CA VAL A 40 5.11 2.01 16.50
C VAL A 40 3.99 1.92 17.54
N GLN A 41 2.76 2.25 17.15
CA GLN A 41 1.60 2.13 18.03
C GLN A 41 1.38 0.68 18.48
N ASP A 42 1.49 -0.27 17.56
CA ASP A 42 1.38 -1.70 17.86
C ASP A 42 2.47 -2.17 18.83
N ILE A 43 3.71 -1.69 18.67
CA ILE A 43 4.82 -1.99 19.59
C ILE A 43 4.50 -1.50 21.00
N VAL A 44 4.01 -0.26 21.13
CA VAL A 44 3.63 0.31 22.43
C VAL A 44 2.52 -0.52 23.06
N PHE A 45 1.46 -0.82 22.31
CA PHE A 45 0.34 -1.60 22.79
C PHE A 45 0.77 -3.01 23.24
N ARG A 46 1.58 -3.70 22.43
CA ARG A 46 2.12 -5.02 22.76
C ARG A 46 2.98 -5.00 24.02
N THR A 47 3.78 -3.94 24.17
CA THR A 47 4.62 -3.73 25.36
C THR A 47 3.77 -3.52 26.61
N MET A 48 2.67 -2.76 26.51
CA MET A 48 1.72 -2.60 27.60
C MET A 48 1.08 -3.93 28.01
N GLU A 49 0.66 -4.76 27.06
CA GLU A 49 0.10 -6.09 27.34
C GLU A 49 1.12 -7.01 28.02
N ILE A 50 2.39 -6.97 27.60
CA ILE A 50 3.48 -7.71 28.26
C ILE A 50 3.60 -7.27 29.73
N PHE A 51 3.65 -5.97 29.99
CA PHE A 51 3.75 -5.48 31.37
C PHE A 51 2.52 -5.80 32.20
N GLN A 52 1.31 -5.74 31.62
CA GLN A 52 0.09 -6.17 32.31
C GLN A 52 0.11 -7.66 32.64
N LEU A 53 0.58 -8.50 31.71
CA LEU A 53 0.71 -9.94 31.92
C LEU A 53 1.73 -10.25 33.03
N LEU A 54 2.91 -9.62 32.99
CA LEU A 54 3.95 -9.76 34.00
C LEU A 54 3.48 -9.28 35.38
N ARG A 55 2.80 -8.13 35.46
CA ARG A 55 2.21 -7.62 36.71
C ARG A 55 1.28 -8.64 37.37
N ASN A 56 0.50 -9.34 36.56
CA ASN A 56 -0.48 -10.31 37.06
C ASN A 56 0.12 -11.71 37.26
N MET A 57 1.38 -11.94 36.88
CA MET A 57 2.04 -13.24 36.98
C MET A 57 2.47 -13.47 38.43
N GLN A 58 1.87 -14.47 39.07
CA GLN A 58 2.30 -14.89 40.41
C GLN A 58 3.56 -15.72 40.29
N LEU A 59 4.58 -15.38 41.07
CA LEU A 59 5.76 -16.22 41.24
C LEU A 59 5.36 -17.50 42.02
N PRO A 60 6.11 -18.60 41.89
CA PRO A 60 5.89 -19.80 42.68
C PRO A 60 6.24 -19.54 44.15
N ASN A 61 5.29 -19.02 44.93
CA ASN A 61 5.51 -18.62 46.32
C ASN A 61 5.36 -19.80 47.31
N GLY A 62 5.40 -21.05 46.83
CA GLY A 62 5.27 -22.27 47.64
C GLY A 62 3.88 -22.55 48.26
N VAL A 63 2.99 -21.54 48.32
CA VAL A 63 1.68 -21.64 49.00
C VAL A 63 0.49 -21.74 48.02
N THR A 64 0.58 -21.14 46.84
CA THR A 64 -0.49 -21.15 45.81
C THR A 64 0.07 -21.26 44.39
N TYR A 65 0.72 -22.36 44.06
CA TYR A 65 1.25 -22.60 42.70
C TYR A 65 0.24 -23.40 41.87
N HIS A 66 -0.35 -22.77 40.86
CA HIS A 66 -1.18 -23.44 39.85
C HIS A 66 -0.36 -23.63 38.55
N PRO A 67 0.24 -24.81 38.32
CA PRO A 67 1.20 -25.04 37.24
C PRO A 67 0.62 -24.76 35.85
N ASN A 68 -0.64 -25.13 35.62
CA ASN A 68 -1.31 -24.93 34.32
C ASN A 68 -1.51 -23.44 34.01
N THR A 69 -1.93 -22.65 34.98
CA THR A 69 -2.14 -21.20 34.81
C THR A 69 -0.82 -20.46 34.62
N HIS A 70 0.25 -20.89 35.30
CA HIS A 70 1.58 -20.32 35.13
C HIS A 70 2.14 -20.63 33.73
N GLN A 71 2.04 -21.89 33.29
CA GLN A 71 2.45 -22.31 31.94
C GLN A 71 1.70 -21.55 30.84
N ASP A 72 0.38 -21.37 30.96
CA ASP A 72 -0.41 -20.59 29.99
C ASP A 72 0.04 -19.13 29.90
N ARG A 73 0.31 -18.49 31.05
CA ARG A 73 0.82 -17.11 31.09
C ARG A 73 2.22 -17.01 30.50
N LEU A 74 3.09 -17.98 30.79
CA LEU A 74 4.44 -18.03 30.22
C LEU A 74 4.39 -18.21 28.69
N GLY A 75 3.50 -19.07 28.19
CA GLY A 75 3.29 -19.26 26.75
C GLY A 75 2.78 -17.99 26.07
N LYS A 76 1.79 -17.30 26.68
CA LYS A 76 1.29 -16.00 26.19
C LYS A 76 2.38 -14.93 26.17
N LEU A 77 3.23 -14.87 27.20
CA LEU A 77 4.35 -13.95 27.26
C LEU A 77 5.33 -14.21 26.12
N GLN A 78 5.71 -15.47 25.90
CA GLN A 78 6.60 -15.85 24.81
C GLN A 78 6.03 -15.47 23.44
N GLU A 79 4.72 -15.66 23.22
CA GLU A 79 4.09 -15.26 21.96
C GLU A 79 4.09 -13.74 21.77
N HIS A 80 3.79 -12.96 22.82
CA HIS A 80 3.88 -11.50 22.74
C HIS A 80 5.31 -11.01 22.45
N LEU A 81 6.32 -11.64 23.04
CA LEU A 81 7.73 -11.33 22.74
C LEU A 81 8.12 -11.68 21.30
N ARG A 82 7.60 -12.80 20.77
CA ARG A 82 7.79 -13.20 19.38
C ARG A 82 7.15 -12.18 18.43
N GLN A 83 5.91 -11.77 18.69
CA GLN A 83 5.20 -10.75 17.93
C GLN A 83 5.92 -9.40 17.98
N LEU A 84 6.38 -8.98 19.16
CA LEU A 84 7.15 -7.76 19.36
C LEU A 84 8.44 -7.76 18.52
N SER A 85 9.14 -8.90 18.46
CA SER A 85 10.33 -9.07 17.63
C SER A 85 10.02 -8.90 16.12
N VAL A 86 8.86 -9.38 15.66
CA VAL A 86 8.42 -9.19 14.26
C VAL A 86 8.11 -7.73 13.98
N LEU A 87 7.43 -7.04 14.90
CA LEU A 87 7.12 -5.62 14.76
C LEU A 87 8.38 -4.75 14.65
N PHE A 88 9.42 -5.03 15.44
CA PHE A 88 10.70 -4.32 15.32
C PHE A 88 11.39 -4.55 13.98
N ARG A 89 11.36 -5.79 13.44
CA ARG A 89 11.88 -6.07 12.09
C ARG A 89 11.08 -5.33 11.01
N LYS A 90 9.75 -5.29 11.13
CA LYS A 90 8.88 -4.54 10.23
C LYS A 90 9.19 -3.04 10.29
N LEU A 91 9.32 -2.48 11.49
CA LEU A 91 9.64 -1.07 11.69
C LEU A 91 11.00 -0.70 11.08
N ARG A 92 12.01 -1.58 11.25
CA ARG A 92 13.32 -1.41 10.63
C ARG A 92 13.22 -1.31 9.10
N LEU A 93 12.50 -2.25 8.48
CA LEU A 93 12.31 -2.26 7.02
C LEU A 93 11.61 -1.00 6.51
N VAL A 94 10.55 -0.56 7.22
CA VAL A 94 9.84 0.68 6.89
C VAL A 94 10.76 1.89 7.03
N TYR A 95 11.55 1.96 8.10
CA TYR A 95 12.52 3.03 8.31
C TYR A 95 13.56 3.08 7.20
N ASP A 96 14.20 1.95 6.89
CA ASP A 96 15.22 1.86 5.85
C ASP A 96 14.65 2.33 4.49
N LYS A 97 13.42 1.90 4.16
CA LYS A 97 12.73 2.31 2.93
C LYS A 97 12.32 3.79 2.92
N CYS A 98 11.78 4.31 4.02
CA CYS A 98 11.49 5.74 4.15
C CYS A 98 12.77 6.57 4.02
N ASN A 99 13.86 6.13 4.64
CA ASN A 99 15.13 6.83 4.63
C ASN A 99 15.76 6.85 3.23
N GLU A 100 15.71 5.74 2.49
CA GLU A 100 16.08 5.72 1.06
C GLU A 100 15.25 6.72 0.25
N ASN A 101 13.93 6.73 0.42
CA ASN A 101 13.04 7.62 -0.33
C ASN A 101 13.21 9.11 0.06
N CYS A 102 13.65 9.41 1.28
CA CYS A 102 13.88 10.77 1.78
C CYS A 102 15.34 11.23 1.66
N SER A 103 16.25 10.40 1.14
CA SER A 103 17.69 10.68 1.08
C SER A 103 18.10 11.91 0.22
N GLY A 104 17.14 12.55 -0.46
CA GLY A 104 17.32 13.83 -1.16
C GLY A 104 16.52 15.01 -0.56
N LEU A 105 15.83 14.81 0.56
CA LEU A 105 15.14 15.86 1.30
C LEU A 105 16.02 16.28 2.47
N ASP A 106 16.41 17.56 2.53
CA ASP A 106 17.21 18.09 3.65
C ASP A 106 16.44 17.84 4.96
N PRO A 107 17.04 17.15 5.96
CA PRO A 107 16.37 16.91 7.23
C PRO A 107 16.12 18.25 7.91
N VAL A 108 14.85 18.57 8.14
CA VAL A 108 14.45 19.74 8.93
C VAL A 108 15.05 19.57 10.33
N PRO A 109 15.88 20.54 10.80
CA PRO A 109 16.53 20.45 12.11
C PRO A 109 15.50 20.23 13.21
N THR A 110 15.81 19.35 14.16
CA THR A 110 14.91 18.99 15.28
C THR A 110 14.49 20.21 16.11
N GLU A 111 15.34 21.23 16.12
CA GLU A 111 15.14 22.52 16.78
C GLU A 111 14.00 23.33 16.13
N GLN A 112 13.74 23.14 14.83
CA GLN A 112 12.60 23.75 14.12
C GLN A 112 11.29 22.95 14.30
N LEU A 113 11.36 21.74 14.90
CA LEU A 113 10.19 20.91 15.20
C LEU A 113 9.61 21.20 16.59
N ILE A 114 10.36 21.85 17.47
CA ILE A 114 9.89 22.31 18.78
C ILE A 114 9.11 23.61 18.55
N PRO A 115 7.78 23.66 18.80
CA PRO A 115 7.03 24.90 18.71
C PRO A 115 7.56 25.87 19.77
N TYR A 116 8.27 26.91 19.34
CA TYR A 116 8.54 28.06 20.21
C TYR A 116 7.19 28.74 20.47
N ILE A 117 6.78 28.86 21.74
CA ILE A 117 5.62 29.67 22.12
C ILE A 117 6.05 31.13 22.01
N GLU A 118 6.18 31.63 20.78
CA GLU A 118 6.16 33.05 20.51
C GLU A 118 5.10 33.31 19.42
N GLU A 119 4.13 34.09 19.86
CA GLU A 119 2.93 34.69 19.28
C GLU A 119 2.83 34.95 17.76
N ASP A 120 3.14 33.99 16.88
CA ASP A 120 2.76 34.10 15.46
C ASP A 120 2.09 32.82 14.95
N SER A 121 0.76 32.79 15.10
CA SER A 121 -0.15 31.72 14.68
C SER A 121 -0.17 31.48 13.16
N SER A 122 0.47 32.34 12.36
CA SER A 122 0.41 32.28 10.90
C SER A 122 1.21 31.11 10.30
N LYS A 123 2.29 30.66 10.94
CA LYS A 123 3.15 29.57 10.42
C LYS A 123 2.65 28.17 10.77
N HIS A 124 1.93 28.03 11.88
CA HIS A 124 1.30 26.76 12.26
C HIS A 124 0.17 26.39 11.29
N ASP A 125 -0.57 27.40 10.85
CA ASP A 125 -1.65 27.26 9.87
C ASP A 125 -1.13 26.78 8.50
N GLU A 126 0.06 27.22 8.08
CA GLU A 126 0.67 26.76 6.81
C GLU A 126 1.05 25.27 6.86
N ARG A 127 1.51 24.77 8.01
CA ARG A 127 1.87 23.35 8.19
C ARG A 127 0.63 22.46 8.24
N LEU A 128 -0.42 22.90 8.91
CA LEU A 128 -1.72 22.23 8.92
C LEU A 128 -2.35 22.28 7.53
N ALA A 129 -2.27 23.42 6.84
CA ALA A 129 -2.73 23.60 5.46
C ALA A 129 -1.97 22.67 4.50
N ASN A 130 -0.66 22.51 4.65
CA ASN A 130 0.11 21.56 3.85
C ASN A 130 -0.30 20.12 4.13
N GLN A 131 -0.52 19.74 5.39
CA GLN A 131 -1.04 18.40 5.75
C GLN A 131 -2.45 18.14 5.19
N ILE A 132 -3.33 19.15 5.24
CA ILE A 132 -4.68 19.10 4.65
C ILE A 132 -4.60 19.02 3.12
N ARG A 133 -3.67 19.74 2.50
CA ARG A 133 -3.41 19.67 1.05
C ARG A 133 -2.95 18.26 0.65
N TYR A 134 -2.00 17.67 1.36
CA TYR A 134 -1.57 16.29 1.12
C TYR A 134 -2.71 15.28 1.29
N ALA A 135 -3.53 15.40 2.33
CA ALA A 135 -4.70 14.54 2.53
C ALA A 135 -5.76 14.71 1.42
N THR A 136 -5.91 15.93 0.91
CA THR A 136 -6.84 16.25 -0.19
C THR A 136 -6.34 15.69 -1.52
N GLU A 137 -5.02 15.74 -1.75
CA GLU A 137 -4.36 15.20 -2.93
C GLU A 137 -4.45 13.67 -2.97
N GLU A 138 -4.23 12.99 -1.84
CA GLU A 138 -4.44 11.54 -1.68
C GLU A 138 -5.90 11.15 -2.00
N ARG A 139 -6.87 11.90 -1.46
CA ARG A 139 -8.30 11.67 -1.74
C ARG A 139 -8.62 11.86 -3.23
N ARG A 140 -8.01 12.86 -3.88
CA ARG A 140 -8.19 13.15 -5.31
C ARG A 140 -7.60 12.04 -6.18
N GLU A 141 -6.42 11.54 -5.86
CA GLU A 141 -5.76 10.45 -6.59
C GLU A 141 -6.60 9.16 -6.50
N VAL A 142 -7.08 8.80 -5.31
CA VAL A 142 -7.96 7.64 -5.10
C VAL A 142 -9.24 7.76 -5.93
N LEU A 143 -9.87 8.95 -5.97
CA LEU A 143 -11.04 9.23 -6.80
C LEU A 143 -10.74 9.06 -8.29
N GLU A 144 -9.59 9.52 -8.76
CA GLU A 144 -9.19 9.42 -10.16
C GLU A 144 -8.94 7.96 -10.57
N VAL A 145 -8.24 7.19 -9.73
CA VAL A 145 -8.03 5.75 -9.93
C VAL A 145 -9.37 5.01 -9.95
N ASN A 146 -10.28 5.33 -9.03
CA ASN A 146 -11.60 4.72 -8.99
C ASN A 146 -12.43 5.02 -10.25
N LYS A 147 -12.34 6.26 -10.77
CA LYS A 147 -12.99 6.65 -12.02
C LYS A 147 -12.44 5.88 -13.22
N LYS A 148 -11.11 5.77 -13.34
CA LYS A 148 -10.44 4.97 -14.39
C LYS A 148 -10.85 3.50 -14.31
N LEU A 149 -10.93 2.93 -13.11
CA LEU A 149 -11.36 1.54 -12.88
C LEU A 149 -12.82 1.32 -13.32
N LYS A 150 -13.73 2.23 -12.99
CA LYS A 150 -15.14 2.17 -13.43
C LYS A 150 -15.26 2.21 -14.95
N GLN A 151 -14.51 3.09 -15.62
CA GLN A 151 -14.50 3.16 -17.09
C GLN A 151 -14.00 1.85 -17.72
N LYS A 152 -12.92 1.26 -17.20
CA LYS A 152 -12.40 -0.03 -17.67
C LYS A 152 -13.39 -1.18 -17.47
N ASN A 153 -14.07 -1.23 -16.34
CA ASN A 153 -15.14 -2.22 -16.09
C ASN A 153 -16.31 -2.04 -17.06
N GLN A 154 -16.68 -0.81 -17.40
CA GLN A 154 -17.73 -0.54 -18.36
C GLN A 154 -17.34 -0.99 -19.78
N GLN A 155 -16.10 -0.75 -20.20
CA GLN A 155 -15.57 -1.26 -21.46
C GLN A 155 -15.58 -2.80 -21.51
N LEU A 156 -15.13 -3.46 -20.44
CA LEU A 156 -15.17 -4.93 -20.35
C LEU A 156 -16.59 -5.46 -20.46
N LYS A 157 -17.57 -4.79 -19.83
CA LYS A 157 -18.98 -5.16 -19.94
C LYS A 157 -19.49 -5.06 -21.37
N GLN A 158 -19.18 -3.97 -22.08
CA GLN A 158 -19.55 -3.79 -23.49
C GLN A 158 -18.95 -4.88 -24.38
N ILE A 159 -17.66 -5.20 -24.21
CA ILE A 159 -17.00 -6.28 -24.95
C ILE A 159 -17.67 -7.62 -24.66
N MET A 160 -17.96 -7.89 -23.37
CA MET A 160 -18.61 -9.12 -22.95
C MET A 160 -20.01 -9.27 -23.59
N ASP A 161 -20.77 -8.18 -23.69
CA ASP A 161 -22.09 -8.18 -24.32
C ASP A 161 -22.01 -8.32 -25.85
N GLN A 162 -21.01 -7.71 -26.49
CA GLN A 162 -20.72 -7.93 -27.91
C GLN A 162 -20.36 -9.38 -28.20
N LEU A 163 -19.50 -9.99 -27.38
CA LEU A 163 -19.13 -11.40 -27.52
C LEU A 163 -20.35 -12.32 -27.32
N ARG A 164 -21.23 -12.01 -26.36
CA ARG A 164 -22.50 -12.75 -26.18
C ARG A 164 -23.39 -12.68 -27.42
N ASN A 165 -23.54 -11.49 -28.00
CA ASN A 165 -24.35 -11.30 -29.21
C ASN A 165 -23.77 -12.07 -30.40
N LEU A 166 -22.45 -12.01 -30.61
CA LEU A 166 -21.79 -12.76 -31.68
C LEU A 166 -21.97 -14.28 -31.51
N ILE A 167 -21.80 -14.79 -30.29
CA ILE A 167 -22.04 -16.21 -30.00
C ILE A 167 -23.50 -16.57 -30.30
N TRP A 168 -24.45 -15.70 -29.93
CA TRP A 168 -25.86 -15.92 -30.17
C TRP A 168 -26.22 -15.90 -31.66
N GLU A 169 -25.66 -14.96 -32.43
CA GLU A 169 -25.81 -14.88 -33.89
C GLU A 169 -25.23 -16.13 -34.59
N ILE A 170 -24.04 -16.57 -34.19
CA ILE A 170 -23.41 -17.78 -34.71
C ILE A 170 -24.26 -19.01 -34.41
N ASN A 171 -24.70 -19.18 -33.16
CA ASN A 171 -25.54 -20.31 -32.76
C ASN A 171 -26.88 -20.31 -33.50
N SER A 172 -27.48 -19.14 -33.70
CA SER A 172 -28.71 -18.98 -34.47
C SER A 172 -28.52 -19.33 -35.94
N MET A 173 -27.44 -18.83 -36.57
CA MET A 173 -27.11 -19.16 -37.97
C MET A 173 -26.81 -20.66 -38.17
N LEU A 174 -26.10 -21.29 -37.23
CA LEU A 174 -25.82 -22.73 -37.28
C LEU A 174 -27.09 -23.58 -37.12
N ALA A 175 -28.04 -23.14 -36.28
CA ALA A 175 -29.29 -23.86 -36.06
C ALA A 175 -30.24 -23.81 -37.28
N VAL A 176 -30.19 -22.75 -38.10
CA VAL A 176 -31.02 -22.60 -39.32
C VAL A 176 -30.45 -23.40 -40.51
N ARG A 177 -29.19 -23.82 -40.45
CA ARG A 177 -28.51 -24.57 -41.51
C ARG A 177 -28.60 -26.10 -41.33
N ASN A 178 -29.14 -26.57 -40.20
CA ASN A 178 -29.50 -27.97 -39.92
C ASN A 178 -31.01 -28.17 -40.05
#